data_AF-A0A5C7G6W8-F1
#
_entry.id   AF-A0A5C7G6W8-F1
#
_cell.length_a   1.000
_cell.length_b   1.000
_cell.length_c   1.000
_cell.angle_alpha   90.00
_cell.angle_beta   90.00
_cell.angle_gamma   90.00
#
_symmetry.space_group_name_H-M   'P 1'
#
loop_
_entity.id
_entity.type
_entity.pdbx_description
1 polymer ?
#
loop_
_entity_poly.entity_id
_entity_poly.type
_entity_poly.pdbx_seq_one_letter_code
_entity_poly.pdbx_strand_id
1 'polypeptide(L)'
;MTGIDLSRRGAIPTSTTLQAHWFAAPLAASVYPWLLALYHAAAKEVERGAGPAAWIGAGLALAAALAMPAIAFGAALRLGRILEPSAAELAARRTALLAVAVPPLFTFVGVGALLLGRPTWDIGFLLALWAALALRIATAGRTPQRQVAEGAIGNWRKAHGVAAVLAILFLAFHFSNHLVGLVGPDAHMAVMKMLRVVYRSPVIEPLLIGVFAFMIVTGARLAWRWSARPMDAARTFQVAGGVFLVWAVISHVNAVLYLARVHFGIDTDWGFAVGAPVGMLLDPWSIRLLPYYLGAVFFVVAHAFCGLRIVMLAHHAPRASADRVLVGGTVFAALLATTIILAMCGLRLHFA
;
A
#
# COMPACT_ATOMS: atom_id res chain seq x y z
N MET A 1 12.11 16.86 18.53
CA MET A 1 12.54 17.13 17.14
C MET A 1 11.40 17.79 16.38
N THR A 2 11.39 19.11 16.41
CA THR A 2 10.39 20.04 15.86
C THR A 2 10.92 20.77 14.62
N GLY A 3 11.71 20.10 13.80
CA GLY A 3 12.29 20.68 12.59
C GLY A 3 11.81 19.94 11.34
N ILE A 4 10.53 20.06 11.00
CA ILE A 4 10.16 19.87 9.60
C ILE A 4 10.69 21.12 8.91
N ASP A 5 11.69 20.95 8.06
CA ASP A 5 12.24 22.03 7.25
C ASP A 5 11.28 22.32 6.09
N LEU A 6 10.12 22.87 6.44
CA LEU A 6 9.33 23.68 5.55
C LEU A 6 9.98 25.08 5.57
N SER A 7 11.24 25.18 5.13
CA SER A 7 11.78 26.49 4.75
C SER A 7 10.73 27.18 3.87
N ARG A 8 10.58 28.50 3.99
CA ARG A 8 9.51 29.30 3.35
C ARG A 8 9.27 29.00 1.84
N ARG A 9 10.20 28.32 1.16
CA ARG A 9 10.04 27.77 -0.18
C ARG A 9 9.19 26.49 -0.17
N GLY A 10 7.88 26.66 -0.33
CA GLY A 10 6.96 25.57 -0.68
C GLY A 10 5.81 25.33 0.30
N ALA A 11 5.72 26.11 1.38
CA ALA A 11 4.52 26.16 2.21
C ALA A 11 3.33 26.67 1.38
N ILE A 12 2.18 26.03 1.53
CA ILE A 12 0.96 26.42 0.83
C ILE A 12 0.02 27.09 1.85
N PRO A 13 -0.49 28.31 1.57
CA PRO A 13 -1.45 28.95 2.45
C PRO A 13 -2.79 28.20 2.41
N THR A 14 -3.49 28.22 3.54
CA THR A 14 -4.85 27.68 3.66
C THR A 14 -5.80 28.37 2.69
N SER A 15 -6.61 27.60 1.97
CA SER A 15 -7.63 28.15 1.07
C SER A 15 -8.94 28.42 1.81
N THR A 16 -9.53 29.57 1.54
CA THR A 16 -10.86 29.96 2.04
C THR A 16 -12.00 29.51 1.11
N THR A 17 -11.67 29.04 -0.10
CA THR A 17 -12.64 28.62 -1.11
C THR A 17 -12.48 27.13 -1.43
N LEU A 18 -13.51 26.54 -2.03
CA LEU A 18 -13.42 25.16 -2.49
C LEU A 18 -12.43 25.05 -3.65
N GLN A 19 -11.56 24.04 -3.60
CA GLN A 19 -10.55 23.82 -4.63
C GLN A 19 -10.78 22.50 -5.36
N ALA A 20 -10.77 22.52 -6.70
CA ALA A 20 -10.98 21.34 -7.52
C ALA A 20 -9.95 20.23 -7.25
N HIS A 21 -8.69 20.59 -7.01
CA HIS A 21 -7.62 19.63 -6.76
C HIS A 21 -7.78 18.82 -5.45
N TRP A 22 -8.68 19.21 -4.54
CA TRP A 22 -9.01 18.43 -3.35
C TRP A 22 -9.73 17.12 -3.68
N PHE A 23 -10.37 17.05 -4.84
CA PHE A 23 -11.15 15.90 -5.29
C PHE A 23 -10.37 14.95 -6.22
N ALA A 24 -9.13 15.29 -6.59
CA ALA A 24 -8.32 14.47 -7.48
C ALA A 24 -8.13 13.04 -6.96
N ALA A 25 -7.90 12.89 -5.64
CA ALA A 25 -7.68 11.59 -5.03
C ALA A 25 -8.93 10.68 -4.98
N PRO A 26 -10.09 11.11 -4.44
CA PRO A 26 -11.28 10.26 -4.48
C PRO A 26 -11.73 9.94 -5.91
N LEU A 27 -11.56 10.87 -6.87
CA LEU A 27 -11.85 10.60 -8.29
C LEU A 27 -10.93 9.52 -8.86
N ALA A 28 -9.61 9.64 -8.68
CA ALA A 28 -8.65 8.63 -9.12
C ALA A 28 -8.96 7.24 -8.51
N ALA A 29 -9.29 7.19 -7.22
CA ALA A 29 -9.65 5.95 -6.55
C ALA A 29 -10.99 5.35 -7.03
N SER A 30 -11.92 6.19 -7.50
CA SER A 30 -13.21 5.74 -8.06
C SER A 30 -13.06 5.14 -9.46
N VAL A 31 -12.09 5.65 -10.24
CA VAL A 31 -11.79 5.15 -11.59
C VAL A 31 -10.97 3.85 -11.56
N TYR A 32 -10.17 3.66 -10.53
CA TYR A 32 -9.23 2.53 -10.41
C TYR A 32 -9.79 1.13 -10.73
N PRO A 33 -10.95 0.69 -10.18
CA PRO A 33 -11.51 -0.64 -10.50
C PRO A 33 -11.78 -0.85 -11.99
N TRP A 34 -12.22 0.19 -12.69
CA TRP A 34 -12.56 0.13 -14.11
C TRP A 34 -11.33 0.03 -15.02
N LEU A 35 -10.20 0.58 -14.59
CA LEU A 35 -8.95 0.44 -15.32
C LEU A 35 -8.41 -1.00 -15.28
N LEU A 36 -8.60 -1.70 -14.15
CA LEU A 36 -8.30 -3.14 -14.07
C LEU A 36 -9.27 -3.98 -14.91
N ALA A 37 -10.56 -3.61 -14.95
CA ALA A 37 -11.52 -4.27 -15.82
C ALA A 37 -11.19 -4.06 -17.31
N LEU A 38 -10.75 -2.84 -17.69
CA LEU A 38 -10.30 -2.53 -19.04
C LEU A 38 -9.04 -3.31 -19.42
N TYR A 39 -8.07 -3.40 -18.51
CA TYR A 39 -6.89 -4.25 -18.69
C TYR A 39 -7.31 -5.69 -18.97
N HIS A 40 -8.18 -6.25 -18.13
CA HIS A 40 -8.63 -7.63 -18.25
C HIS A 40 -9.35 -7.89 -19.58
N ALA A 41 -10.21 -6.98 -20.01
CA ALA A 41 -10.87 -7.07 -21.32
C ALA A 41 -9.84 -7.12 -22.47
N ALA A 42 -8.84 -6.23 -22.45
CA ALA A 42 -7.78 -6.21 -23.45
C ALA A 42 -6.87 -7.45 -23.37
N ALA A 43 -6.57 -7.94 -22.16
CA ALA A 43 -5.75 -9.13 -21.94
C ALA A 43 -6.41 -10.41 -22.49
N LYS A 44 -7.75 -10.52 -22.40
CA LYS A 44 -8.49 -11.62 -23.05
C LYS A 44 -8.41 -11.57 -24.57
N GLU A 45 -8.43 -10.39 -25.17
CA GLU A 45 -8.25 -10.27 -26.62
C GLU A 45 -6.82 -10.70 -27.02
N VAL A 46 -5.82 -10.31 -26.24
CA VAL A 46 -4.43 -10.77 -26.42
C VAL A 46 -4.34 -12.29 -26.36
N GLU A 47 -4.96 -12.93 -25.35
CA GLU A 47 -4.99 -14.39 -25.20
C GLU A 47 -5.64 -15.09 -26.41
N ARG A 48 -6.64 -14.46 -27.04
CA ARG A 48 -7.31 -14.94 -28.27
C ARG A 48 -6.50 -14.70 -29.56
N GLY A 49 -5.28 -14.16 -29.46
CA GLY A 49 -4.41 -13.90 -30.61
C GLY A 49 -4.68 -12.55 -31.30
N ALA A 50 -5.28 -11.58 -30.62
CA ALA A 50 -5.47 -10.24 -31.17
C ALA A 50 -4.14 -9.53 -31.47
N GLY A 51 -4.19 -8.61 -32.43
CA GLY A 51 -3.01 -7.87 -32.90
C GLY A 51 -2.45 -6.84 -31.90
N PRO A 52 -1.42 -6.07 -32.30
CA PRO A 52 -0.68 -5.16 -31.42
C PRO A 52 -1.53 -4.13 -30.65
N ALA A 53 -2.68 -3.74 -31.19
CA ALA A 53 -3.60 -2.81 -30.53
C ALA A 53 -4.10 -3.33 -29.17
N ALA A 54 -4.37 -4.64 -29.05
CA ALA A 54 -4.82 -5.23 -27.79
C ALA A 54 -3.72 -5.22 -26.73
N TRP A 55 -2.47 -5.51 -27.12
CA TRP A 55 -1.30 -5.39 -26.25
C TRP A 55 -1.08 -3.96 -25.75
N ILE A 56 -1.16 -2.97 -26.65
CA ILE A 56 -1.04 -1.55 -26.29
C ILE A 56 -2.18 -1.15 -25.35
N GLY A 57 -3.41 -1.56 -25.64
CA GLY A 57 -4.58 -1.30 -24.80
C GLY A 57 -4.43 -1.86 -23.38
N ALA A 58 -3.99 -3.12 -23.26
CA ALA A 58 -3.70 -3.74 -21.97
C ALA A 58 -2.59 -2.97 -21.23
N GLY A 59 -1.47 -2.70 -21.89
CA GLY A 59 -0.36 -1.94 -21.30
C GLY A 59 -0.79 -0.57 -20.77
N LEU A 60 -1.55 0.19 -21.56
CA LEU A 60 -2.06 1.52 -21.17
C LEU A 60 -3.05 1.44 -20.01
N ALA A 61 -3.98 0.49 -20.02
CA ALA A 61 -4.95 0.31 -18.95
C ALA A 61 -4.26 -0.04 -17.62
N LEU A 62 -3.27 -0.94 -17.65
CA LEU A 62 -2.50 -1.30 -16.45
C LEU A 62 -1.65 -0.11 -15.96
N ALA A 63 -0.97 0.59 -16.86
CA ALA A 63 -0.20 1.78 -16.51
C ALA A 63 -1.08 2.86 -15.88
N ALA A 64 -2.28 3.09 -16.43
CA ALA A 64 -3.26 4.01 -15.86
C ALA A 64 -3.73 3.55 -14.46
N ALA A 65 -3.98 2.24 -14.26
CA ALA A 65 -4.35 1.71 -12.95
C ALA A 65 -3.25 1.94 -11.90
N LEU A 66 -1.98 1.72 -12.28
CA LEU A 66 -0.82 1.98 -11.43
C LEU A 66 -0.60 3.48 -11.17
N ALA A 67 -1.04 4.36 -12.08
CA ALA A 67 -0.97 5.80 -11.90
C ALA A 67 -1.99 6.34 -10.88
N MET A 68 -3.13 5.67 -10.65
CA MET A 68 -4.17 6.18 -9.74
C MET A 68 -3.67 6.38 -8.29
N PRO A 69 -2.98 5.41 -7.65
CA PRO A 69 -2.34 5.65 -6.35
C PRO A 69 -1.28 6.77 -6.38
N ALA A 70 -0.56 6.94 -7.50
CA ALA A 70 0.44 7.99 -7.65
C ALA A 70 -0.20 9.40 -7.72
N ILE A 71 -1.35 9.53 -8.39
CA ILE A 71 -2.16 10.77 -8.39
C ILE A 71 -2.61 11.11 -6.97
N ALA A 72 -3.13 10.12 -6.23
CA ALA A 72 -3.52 10.29 -4.83
C ALA A 72 -2.32 10.70 -3.95
N PHE A 73 -1.14 10.11 -4.19
CA PHE A 73 0.09 10.48 -3.50
C PHE A 73 0.54 11.91 -3.82
N GLY A 74 0.45 12.34 -5.08
CA GLY A 74 0.72 13.72 -5.49
C GLY A 74 -0.21 14.72 -4.82
N ALA A 75 -1.50 14.39 -4.69
CA ALA A 75 -2.45 15.19 -3.92
C ALA A 75 -2.06 15.25 -2.44
N ALA A 76 -1.66 14.13 -1.83
CA ALA A 76 -1.19 14.09 -0.44
C ALA A 76 0.08 14.93 -0.23
N LEU A 77 1.03 14.92 -1.17
CA LEU A 77 2.25 15.75 -1.13
C LEU A 77 1.93 17.24 -1.15
N ARG A 78 1.02 17.66 -2.02
CA ARG A 78 0.57 19.05 -2.10
C ARG A 78 -0.14 19.46 -0.81
N LEU A 79 -1.14 18.68 -0.38
CA LEU A 79 -1.94 18.97 0.79
C LEU A 79 -1.13 18.90 2.09
N GLY A 80 -0.07 18.09 2.15
CA GLY A 80 0.85 17.98 3.30
C GLY A 80 1.61 19.27 3.60
N ARG A 81 1.85 20.12 2.59
CA ARG A 81 2.59 21.39 2.72
C ARG A 81 1.76 22.54 3.29
N ILE A 82 0.47 22.31 3.56
CA ILE A 82 -0.41 23.31 4.20
C ILE A 82 -0.10 23.36 5.69
N LEU A 83 0.28 24.54 6.18
CA LEU A 83 0.77 24.76 7.54
C LEU A 83 -0.36 24.70 8.58
N GLU A 84 -1.50 25.33 8.28
CA GLU A 84 -2.65 25.44 9.19
C GLU A 84 -3.92 24.97 8.47
N PRO A 85 -4.02 23.67 8.14
CA PRO A 85 -5.09 23.16 7.31
C PRO A 85 -6.46 23.41 7.96
N SER A 86 -7.40 23.88 7.15
CA SER A 86 -8.82 23.88 7.50
C SER A 86 -9.35 22.44 7.65
N ALA A 87 -10.57 22.29 8.17
CA ALA A 87 -11.21 20.97 8.29
C ALA A 87 -11.40 20.31 6.91
N ALA A 88 -11.71 21.09 5.87
CA ALA A 88 -11.83 20.61 4.49
C ALA A 88 -10.48 20.13 3.92
N GLU A 89 -9.40 20.88 4.12
CA GLU A 89 -8.06 20.48 3.66
C GLU A 89 -7.53 19.27 4.40
N LEU A 90 -7.78 19.16 5.71
CA LEU A 90 -7.44 17.96 6.48
C LEU A 90 -8.25 16.74 6.02
N ALA A 91 -9.54 16.92 5.69
CA ALA A 91 -10.35 15.88 5.07
C ALA A 91 -9.75 15.45 3.73
N ALA A 92 -9.45 16.40 2.84
CA ALA A 92 -8.86 16.13 1.53
C ALA A 92 -7.51 15.41 1.66
N ARG A 93 -6.66 15.84 2.59
CA ARG A 93 -5.35 15.23 2.86
C ARG A 93 -5.49 13.78 3.32
N ARG A 94 -6.39 13.51 4.26
CA ARG A 94 -6.62 12.14 4.77
C ARG A 94 -7.27 11.25 3.72
N THR A 95 -8.20 11.77 2.93
CA THR A 95 -8.76 11.06 1.77
C THR A 95 -7.66 10.75 0.74
N ALA A 96 -6.75 11.68 0.47
CA ALA A 96 -5.61 11.44 -0.43
C ALA A 96 -4.67 10.35 0.09
N LEU A 97 -4.32 10.38 1.38
CA LEU A 97 -3.53 9.31 2.02
C LEU A 97 -4.22 7.94 1.94
N LEU A 98 -5.55 7.89 2.14
CA LEU A 98 -6.34 6.67 2.03
C LEU A 98 -6.42 6.17 0.58
N ALA A 99 -6.57 7.07 -0.39
CA ALA A 99 -6.64 6.74 -1.81
C ALA A 99 -5.34 6.16 -2.37
N VAL A 100 -4.18 6.44 -1.76
CA VAL A 100 -2.93 5.70 -2.07
C VAL A 100 -3.11 4.21 -1.81
N ALA A 101 -3.89 3.84 -0.80
CA ALA A 101 -4.21 2.46 -0.45
C ALA A 101 -5.37 1.86 -1.26
N VAL A 102 -5.80 2.47 -2.38
CA VAL A 102 -6.90 1.93 -3.18
C VAL A 102 -6.66 0.48 -3.66
N PRO A 103 -5.44 0.04 -4.04
CA PRO A 103 -5.22 -1.36 -4.43
C PRO A 103 -5.52 -2.40 -3.33
N PRO A 104 -4.94 -2.31 -2.11
CA PRO A 104 -5.27 -3.24 -1.04
C PRO A 104 -6.71 -3.07 -0.54
N LEU A 105 -7.27 -1.85 -0.55
CA LEU A 105 -8.68 -1.61 -0.21
C LEU A 105 -9.63 -2.34 -1.16
N PHE A 106 -9.40 -2.27 -2.47
CA PHE A 106 -10.24 -2.94 -3.45
C PHE A 106 -10.18 -4.47 -3.31
N THR A 107 -8.99 -4.99 -3.03
CA THR A 107 -8.82 -6.42 -2.73
C THR A 107 -9.56 -6.80 -1.44
N PHE A 108 -9.41 -6.01 -0.37
CA PHE A 108 -10.04 -6.27 0.93
C PHE A 108 -11.57 -6.25 0.86
N VAL A 109 -12.14 -5.17 0.30
CA VAL A 109 -13.60 -5.04 0.11
C VAL A 109 -14.10 -6.18 -0.77
N GLY A 110 -13.33 -6.52 -1.79
CA GLY A 110 -13.63 -7.65 -2.65
C GLY A 110 -13.74 -8.98 -1.89
N VAL A 111 -12.74 -9.30 -1.07
CA VAL A 111 -12.76 -10.51 -0.24
C VAL A 111 -13.96 -10.50 0.72
N GLY A 112 -14.28 -9.35 1.33
CA GLY A 112 -15.46 -9.19 2.16
C GLY A 112 -16.76 -9.46 1.40
N ALA A 113 -16.89 -8.91 0.19
CA ALA A 113 -18.04 -9.11 -0.68
C ALA A 113 -18.20 -10.58 -1.08
N LEU A 114 -17.10 -11.29 -1.36
CA LEU A 114 -17.09 -12.72 -1.62
C LEU A 114 -17.60 -13.53 -0.41
N LEU A 115 -17.09 -13.22 0.80
CA LEU A 115 -17.50 -13.89 2.05
C LEU A 115 -18.98 -13.66 2.39
N LEU A 116 -19.56 -12.54 1.96
CA LEU A 116 -20.98 -12.23 2.12
C LEU A 116 -21.87 -12.88 1.04
N GLY A 117 -21.30 -13.65 0.11
CA GLY A 117 -22.01 -14.23 -1.03
C GLY A 117 -22.46 -13.19 -2.06
N ARG A 118 -21.83 -12.02 -2.10
CA ARG A 118 -22.18 -10.87 -2.96
C ARG A 118 -20.94 -10.33 -3.71
N PRO A 119 -20.26 -11.14 -4.54
CA PRO A 119 -18.95 -10.79 -5.12
C PRO A 119 -18.93 -9.54 -6.01
N THR A 120 -20.09 -9.02 -6.44
CA THR A 120 -20.21 -7.81 -7.28
C THR A 120 -20.44 -6.52 -6.50
N TRP A 121 -20.57 -6.57 -5.17
CA TRP A 121 -20.88 -5.40 -4.33
C TRP A 121 -19.69 -4.47 -4.08
N ASP A 122 -18.48 -4.93 -4.35
CA ASP A 122 -17.23 -4.27 -3.99
C ASP A 122 -17.04 -2.90 -4.67
N ILE A 123 -17.31 -2.80 -5.98
CA ILE A 123 -17.22 -1.55 -6.73
C ILE A 123 -18.26 -0.56 -6.20
N GLY A 124 -19.51 -1.00 -6.01
CA GLY A 124 -20.59 -0.16 -5.47
C GLY A 124 -20.26 0.39 -4.08
N PHE A 125 -19.73 -0.46 -3.20
CA PHE A 125 -19.28 -0.06 -1.86
C PHE A 125 -18.16 0.98 -1.92
N LEU A 126 -17.14 0.76 -2.75
CA LEU A 126 -16.04 1.72 -2.90
C LEU A 126 -16.51 3.05 -3.48
N LEU A 127 -17.40 3.05 -4.48
CA LEU A 127 -17.95 4.27 -5.03
C LEU A 127 -18.73 5.07 -3.97
N ALA A 128 -19.52 4.39 -3.14
CA ALA A 128 -20.21 5.01 -2.01
C ALA A 128 -19.22 5.61 -0.99
N LEU A 129 -18.15 4.88 -0.66
CA LEU A 129 -17.08 5.37 0.22
C LEU A 129 -16.42 6.64 -0.34
N TRP A 130 -15.99 6.61 -1.60
CA TRP A 130 -15.31 7.76 -2.22
C TRP A 130 -16.24 8.96 -2.38
N ALA A 131 -17.52 8.74 -2.71
CA ALA A 131 -18.54 9.77 -2.76
C ALA A 131 -18.78 10.40 -1.38
N ALA A 132 -18.88 9.59 -0.32
CA ALA A 132 -19.04 10.09 1.05
C ALA A 132 -17.83 10.91 1.51
N LEU A 133 -16.61 10.48 1.17
CA LEU A 133 -15.39 11.23 1.46
C LEU A 133 -15.29 12.54 0.65
N ALA A 134 -15.71 12.53 -0.61
CA ALA A 134 -15.82 13.74 -1.43
C ALA A 134 -16.87 14.71 -0.85
N LEU A 135 -18.04 14.23 -0.46
CA LEU A 135 -19.06 15.04 0.19
C LEU A 135 -18.55 15.67 1.49
N ARG A 136 -17.84 14.89 2.33
CA ARG A 136 -17.19 15.41 3.54
C ARG A 136 -16.18 16.52 3.24
N ILE A 137 -15.41 16.42 2.14
CA ILE A 137 -14.50 17.49 1.71
C ILE A 137 -15.29 18.75 1.32
N ALA A 138 -16.39 18.58 0.56
CA ALA A 138 -17.20 19.68 0.07
C ALA A 138 -17.93 20.46 1.19
N THR A 139 -18.38 19.75 2.23
CA THR A 139 -19.20 20.32 3.32
C THR A 139 -18.41 20.75 4.55
N ALA A 140 -17.15 20.32 4.68
CA ALA A 140 -16.32 20.70 5.82
C ALA A 140 -15.96 22.20 5.86
N GLY A 141 -15.74 22.71 7.08
CA GLY A 141 -15.35 24.10 7.32
C GLY A 141 -14.00 24.47 6.70
N ARG A 142 -13.91 25.71 6.19
CA ARG A 142 -12.73 26.26 5.49
C ARG A 142 -11.90 27.23 6.34
N THR A 143 -12.33 27.47 7.58
CA THR A 143 -11.59 28.30 8.52
C THR A 143 -10.28 27.59 8.91
N PRO A 144 -9.11 28.26 8.83
CA PRO A 144 -7.87 27.71 9.33
C PRO A 144 -8.01 27.32 10.80
N GLN A 145 -7.54 26.12 11.15
CA GLN A 145 -7.55 25.66 12.53
C GLN A 145 -6.11 25.49 13.00
N ARG A 146 -5.72 26.27 14.00
CA ARG A 146 -4.44 26.10 14.68
C ARG A 146 -4.51 24.81 15.49
N GLN A 147 -3.76 23.79 15.07
CA GLN A 147 -3.75 22.49 15.72
C GLN A 147 -3.05 22.62 17.08
N VAL A 148 -3.79 22.39 18.17
CA VAL A 148 -3.23 22.31 19.52
C VAL A 148 -2.34 21.07 19.60
N ALA A 149 -1.08 21.25 20.01
CA ALA A 149 -0.10 20.18 20.09
C ALA A 149 -0.41 19.22 21.25
N GLU A 150 -1.31 18.28 21.07
CA GLU A 150 -1.56 17.25 22.09
C GLU A 150 -0.53 16.11 22.05
N GLY A 151 0.07 15.85 23.22
CA GLY A 151 0.50 14.53 23.71
C GLY A 151 1.72 13.85 23.08
N ALA A 152 2.44 13.07 23.90
CA ALA A 152 3.69 12.39 23.56
C ALA A 152 3.52 11.27 22.51
N ILE A 153 3.55 11.64 21.21
CA ILE A 153 3.71 10.69 20.09
C ILE A 153 5.01 9.86 20.21
N GLY A 154 6.00 10.36 20.97
CA GLY A 154 7.32 9.77 21.11
C GLY A 154 7.33 8.29 21.53
N ASN A 155 6.52 7.91 22.52
CA ASN A 155 6.54 6.54 23.05
C ASN A 155 5.93 5.54 22.05
N TRP A 156 4.82 5.91 21.39
CA TRP A 156 4.18 5.09 20.36
C TRP A 156 5.09 4.86 19.15
N ARG A 157 5.83 5.89 18.72
CA ARG A 157 6.79 5.77 17.63
C ARG A 157 7.92 4.80 17.95
N LYS A 158 8.46 4.85 19.17
CA LYS A 158 9.52 3.94 19.61
C LYS A 158 9.00 2.50 19.65
N ALA A 159 7.85 2.27 20.29
CA ALA A 159 7.25 0.94 20.37
C ALA A 159 6.94 0.34 18.99
N HIS A 160 6.37 1.14 18.07
CA HIS A 160 6.15 0.75 16.68
C HIS A 160 7.48 0.37 15.99
N GLY A 161 8.53 1.18 16.16
CA GLY A 161 9.85 0.89 15.58
C GLY A 161 10.50 -0.38 16.11
N VAL A 162 10.35 -0.69 17.41
CA VAL A 162 10.87 -1.93 18.00
C VAL A 162 10.10 -3.15 17.48
N ALA A 163 8.77 -3.09 17.45
CA ALA A 163 7.94 -4.17 16.90
C ALA A 163 8.20 -4.39 15.40
N ALA A 164 8.53 -3.33 14.66
CA ALA A 164 8.88 -3.41 13.25
C ALA A 164 10.10 -4.30 12.99
N VAL A 165 11.06 -4.42 13.92
CA VAL A 165 12.23 -5.30 13.77
C VAL A 165 11.81 -6.76 13.62
N LEU A 166 10.84 -7.21 14.43
CA LEU A 166 10.30 -8.58 14.34
C LEU A 166 9.56 -8.80 13.02
N ALA A 167 8.77 -7.82 12.58
CA ALA A 167 8.08 -7.88 11.29
C ALA A 167 9.08 -7.93 10.12
N ILE A 168 10.14 -7.12 10.16
CA ILE A 168 11.20 -7.10 9.14
C ILE A 168 11.91 -8.46 9.06
N LEU A 169 12.22 -9.09 10.20
CA LEU A 169 12.84 -10.40 10.23
C LEU A 169 11.98 -11.46 9.52
N PHE A 170 10.69 -11.52 9.84
CA PHE A 170 9.76 -12.42 9.16
C PHE A 170 9.67 -12.11 7.66
N LEU A 171 9.51 -10.82 7.31
CA LEU A 171 9.37 -10.39 5.92
C LEU A 171 10.62 -10.67 5.08
N ALA A 172 11.82 -10.64 5.67
CA ALA A 172 13.04 -11.02 4.98
C ALA A 172 12.97 -12.47 4.48
N PHE A 173 12.64 -13.43 5.35
CA PHE A 173 12.45 -14.83 4.94
C PHE A 173 11.29 -15.01 3.96
N HIS A 174 10.18 -14.30 4.19
CA HIS A 174 9.01 -14.36 3.32
C HIS A 174 9.32 -13.88 1.90
N PHE A 175 9.99 -12.74 1.74
CA PHE A 175 10.39 -12.21 0.43
C PHE A 175 11.50 -13.01 -0.23
N SER A 176 12.47 -13.51 0.54
CA SER A 176 13.46 -14.46 0.01
C SER A 176 12.79 -15.70 -0.58
N ASN A 177 11.78 -16.26 0.09
CA ASN A 177 11.02 -17.38 -0.46
C ASN A 177 10.32 -17.01 -1.77
N HIS A 178 9.67 -15.84 -1.86
CA HIS A 178 9.06 -15.36 -3.11
C HIS A 178 10.08 -15.16 -4.25
N LEU A 179 11.29 -14.69 -3.95
CA LEU A 179 12.37 -14.57 -4.95
C LEU A 179 12.82 -15.93 -5.48
N VAL A 180 12.79 -16.99 -4.68
CA VAL A 180 13.05 -18.36 -5.15
C VAL A 180 12.04 -18.79 -6.22
N GLY A 181 10.88 -18.14 -6.31
CA GLY A 181 9.94 -18.30 -7.43
C GLY A 181 10.52 -18.02 -8.82
N LEU A 182 11.63 -17.27 -8.91
CA LEU A 182 12.41 -17.11 -10.15
C LEU A 182 13.03 -18.42 -10.62
N VAL A 183 13.39 -19.31 -9.71
CA VAL A 183 13.88 -20.66 -10.04
C VAL A 183 12.71 -21.54 -10.48
N GLY A 184 11.58 -21.42 -9.79
CA GLY A 184 10.33 -22.05 -10.19
C GLY A 184 9.40 -22.38 -9.01
N PRO A 185 8.17 -22.84 -9.30
CA PRO A 185 7.17 -23.17 -8.29
C PRO A 185 7.64 -24.22 -7.29
N ASP A 186 8.33 -25.27 -7.75
CA ASP A 186 8.78 -26.38 -6.91
C ASP A 186 9.87 -25.95 -5.91
N ALA A 187 10.83 -25.14 -6.37
CA ALA A 187 11.87 -24.59 -5.52
C ALA A 187 11.28 -23.65 -4.45
N HIS A 188 10.36 -22.76 -4.84
CA HIS A 188 9.61 -21.93 -3.90
C HIS A 188 8.86 -22.80 -2.87
N MET A 189 8.18 -23.85 -3.33
CA MET A 189 7.42 -24.76 -2.47
C MET A 189 8.32 -25.51 -1.47
N ALA A 190 9.51 -25.94 -1.89
CA ALA A 190 10.48 -26.60 -1.03
C ALA A 190 10.96 -25.68 0.10
N VAL A 191 11.39 -24.45 -0.24
CA VAL A 191 11.81 -23.45 0.76
C VAL A 191 10.64 -23.06 1.66
N MET A 192 9.45 -22.86 1.09
CA MET A 192 8.23 -22.54 1.84
C MET A 192 7.93 -23.61 2.90
N LYS A 193 7.99 -24.91 2.54
CA LYS A 193 7.74 -26.01 3.47
C LYS A 193 8.73 -25.98 4.65
N MET A 194 10.02 -25.72 4.41
CA MET A 194 11.00 -25.58 5.47
C MET A 194 10.68 -24.40 6.40
N LEU A 195 10.40 -23.23 5.84
CA LEU A 195 10.10 -22.03 6.64
C LEU A 195 8.80 -22.17 7.44
N ARG A 196 7.79 -22.87 6.90
CA ARG A 196 6.49 -23.10 7.57
C ARG A 196 6.62 -23.87 8.87
N VAL A 197 7.62 -24.75 9.02
CA VAL A 197 7.90 -25.43 10.29
C VAL A 197 8.08 -24.43 11.43
N VAL A 198 8.67 -23.27 11.14
CA VAL A 198 8.90 -22.20 12.11
C VAL A 198 7.68 -21.30 12.21
N TYR A 199 7.31 -20.63 11.12
CA TYR A 199 6.34 -19.52 11.18
C TYR A 199 4.87 -19.96 11.26
N ARG A 200 4.56 -21.24 10.96
CA ARG A 200 3.23 -21.84 11.21
C ARG A 200 3.19 -22.70 12.47
N SER A 201 4.20 -22.62 13.33
CA SER A 201 4.15 -23.32 14.62
C SER A 201 3.05 -22.74 15.52
N PRO A 202 2.49 -23.53 16.46
CA PRO A 202 1.44 -23.07 17.37
C PRO A 202 1.82 -21.87 18.25
N VAL A 203 3.11 -21.55 18.35
CA VAL A 203 3.64 -20.43 19.14
C VAL A 203 3.96 -19.23 18.25
N ILE A 204 4.68 -19.43 17.14
CA ILE A 204 5.15 -18.32 16.31
C ILE A 204 4.03 -17.74 15.46
N GLU A 205 3.09 -18.55 14.96
CA GLU A 205 1.99 -18.03 14.14
C GLU A 205 1.12 -17.02 14.91
N PRO A 206 0.62 -17.31 16.14
CA PRO A 206 -0.09 -16.31 16.95
C PRO A 206 0.75 -15.08 17.31
N LEU A 207 2.05 -15.26 17.59
CA LEU A 207 2.95 -14.15 17.87
C LEU A 207 3.06 -13.21 16.67
N LEU A 208 3.26 -13.75 15.46
CA LEU A 208 3.34 -12.95 14.23
C LEU A 208 2.03 -12.22 13.96
N ILE A 209 0.88 -12.88 14.16
CA ILE A 209 -0.43 -12.23 14.07
C ILE A 209 -0.52 -11.07 15.06
N GLY A 210 -0.09 -11.27 16.31
CA GLY A 210 -0.04 -10.22 17.34
C GLY A 210 0.87 -9.05 16.95
N VAL A 211 2.05 -9.32 16.38
CA VAL A 211 2.96 -8.29 15.87
C VAL A 211 2.29 -7.49 14.76
N PHE A 212 1.71 -8.13 13.75
CA PHE A 212 1.03 -7.42 12.66
C PHE A 212 -0.19 -6.64 13.12
N ALA A 213 -0.99 -7.17 14.04
CA ALA A 213 -2.10 -6.45 14.68
C ALA A 213 -1.60 -5.21 15.43
N PHE A 214 -0.51 -5.33 16.19
CA PHE A 214 0.12 -4.20 16.86
C PHE A 214 0.62 -3.15 15.86
N MET A 215 1.25 -3.57 14.76
CA MET A 215 1.72 -2.68 13.69
C MET A 215 0.57 -1.94 13.02
N ILE A 216 -0.56 -2.60 12.77
CA ILE A 216 -1.78 -1.97 12.23
C ILE A 216 -2.29 -0.88 13.18
N VAL A 217 -2.52 -1.22 14.45
CA VAL A 217 -3.11 -0.29 15.44
C VAL A 217 -2.20 0.91 15.68
N THR A 218 -0.92 0.67 15.92
CA THR A 218 0.04 1.74 16.18
C THR A 218 0.32 2.57 14.92
N GLY A 219 0.42 1.96 13.75
CA GLY A 219 0.58 2.63 12.46
C GLY A 219 -0.60 3.55 12.13
N ALA A 220 -1.83 3.06 12.29
CA ALA A 220 -3.06 3.86 12.08
C ALA A 220 -3.13 5.05 13.04
N ARG A 221 -2.80 4.84 14.33
CA ARG A 221 -2.74 5.91 15.33
C ARG A 221 -1.70 6.98 14.96
N LEU A 222 -0.51 6.57 14.53
CA LEU A 222 0.55 7.48 14.10
C LEU A 222 0.15 8.26 12.84
N ALA A 223 -0.42 7.59 11.84
CA ALA A 223 -0.92 8.22 10.62
C ALA A 223 -2.01 9.26 10.91
N TRP A 224 -2.95 8.95 11.80
CA TRP A 224 -3.99 9.88 12.22
C TRP A 224 -3.42 11.16 12.87
N ARG A 225 -2.47 10.99 13.79
CA ARG A 225 -1.85 12.11 14.52
C ARG A 225 -0.89 12.92 13.63
N TRP A 226 -0.15 12.28 12.73
CA TRP A 226 0.79 12.98 11.83
C TRP A 226 0.09 13.67 10.66
N SER A 227 -0.99 13.09 10.12
CA SER A 227 -1.75 13.73 9.03
C SER A 227 -2.38 15.07 9.44
N ALA A 228 -2.61 15.29 10.73
CA ALA A 228 -3.11 16.56 11.27
C ALA A 228 -2.03 17.67 11.33
N ARG A 229 -0.75 17.32 11.20
CA ARG A 229 0.37 18.26 11.24
C ARG A 229 0.89 18.54 9.83
N PRO A 230 1.62 19.65 9.61
CA PRO A 230 2.33 19.84 8.35
C PRO A 230 3.27 18.66 8.09
N MET A 231 3.44 18.30 6.83
CA MET A 231 4.27 17.18 6.40
C MET A 231 5.12 17.61 5.21
N ASP A 232 6.44 17.41 5.33
CA ASP A 232 7.33 17.45 4.17
C ASP A 232 7.12 16.21 3.29
N ALA A 233 7.86 16.13 2.19
CA ALA A 233 7.75 15.01 1.25
C ALA A 233 8.09 13.66 1.91
N ALA A 234 9.16 13.60 2.73
CA ALA A 234 9.58 12.38 3.41
C ALA A 234 8.53 11.91 4.44
N ARG A 235 7.94 12.84 5.21
CA ARG A 235 6.87 12.52 6.15
C ARG A 235 5.60 12.07 5.42
N THR A 236 5.24 12.74 4.33
CA THR A 236 4.09 12.34 3.51
C THR A 236 4.29 10.95 2.93
N PHE A 237 5.48 10.65 2.40
CA PHE A 237 5.84 9.31 1.89
C PHE A 237 5.72 8.24 2.98
N GLN A 238 6.26 8.51 4.18
CA GLN A 238 6.15 7.60 5.32
C GLN A 238 4.69 7.34 5.74
N VAL A 239 3.88 8.39 5.82
CA VAL A 239 2.47 8.27 6.25
C VAL A 239 1.63 7.60 5.17
N ALA A 240 1.80 7.97 3.90
CA ALA A 240 1.09 7.34 2.79
C ALA A 240 1.42 5.84 2.69
N GLY A 241 2.71 5.49 2.74
CA GLY A 241 3.13 4.09 2.78
C GLY A 241 2.59 3.35 4.00
N GLY A 242 2.58 3.99 5.18
CA GLY A 242 1.98 3.39 6.38
C GLY A 242 0.48 3.12 6.25
N VAL A 243 -0.28 4.03 5.65
CA VAL A 243 -1.72 3.84 5.38
C VAL A 243 -1.93 2.73 4.35
N PHE A 244 -1.12 2.67 3.29
CA PHE A 244 -1.11 1.55 2.36
C PHE A 244 -0.90 0.23 3.09
N LEU A 245 0.10 0.16 3.97
CA LEU A 245 0.46 -1.05 4.70
C LEU A 245 -0.60 -1.51 5.71
N VAL A 246 -1.30 -0.58 6.37
CA VAL A 246 -2.44 -0.94 7.23
C VAL A 246 -3.45 -1.77 6.44
N TRP A 247 -3.87 -1.29 5.27
CA TRP A 247 -4.84 -1.99 4.45
C TRP A 247 -4.25 -3.22 3.76
N ALA A 248 -2.98 -3.17 3.35
CA ALA A 248 -2.28 -4.31 2.78
C ALA A 248 -2.19 -5.48 3.77
N VAL A 249 -1.77 -5.23 5.01
CA VAL A 249 -1.67 -6.29 6.02
C VAL A 249 -3.05 -6.84 6.38
N ILE A 250 -4.07 -5.99 6.57
CA ILE A 250 -5.45 -6.44 6.82
C ILE A 250 -5.94 -7.33 5.67
N SER A 251 -5.77 -6.86 4.43
CA SER A 251 -6.17 -7.59 3.22
C SER A 251 -5.43 -8.93 3.11
N HIS A 252 -4.11 -8.92 3.27
CA HIS A 252 -3.25 -10.10 3.15
C HIS A 252 -3.59 -11.15 4.20
N VAL A 253 -3.56 -10.77 5.48
CA VAL A 253 -3.76 -11.68 6.61
C VAL A 253 -5.17 -12.26 6.58
N ASN A 254 -6.18 -11.46 6.26
CA ASN A 254 -7.56 -11.94 6.08
C ASN A 254 -7.67 -12.95 4.93
N ALA A 255 -7.04 -12.67 3.78
CA ALA A 255 -7.06 -13.58 2.64
C ALA A 255 -6.36 -14.92 2.94
N VAL A 256 -5.17 -14.89 3.56
CA VAL A 256 -4.37 -16.11 3.75
C VAL A 256 -4.80 -16.94 4.97
N LEU A 257 -5.24 -16.30 6.05
CA LEU A 257 -5.65 -17.01 7.26
C LEU A 257 -7.13 -17.35 7.26
N TYR A 258 -7.99 -16.37 6.99
CA TYR A 258 -9.43 -16.60 7.11
C TYR A 258 -10.04 -17.12 5.81
N LEU A 259 -9.94 -16.37 4.70
CA LEU A 259 -10.57 -16.75 3.44
C LEU A 259 -10.07 -18.11 2.93
N ALA A 260 -8.74 -18.25 2.79
CA ALA A 260 -8.18 -19.47 2.23
C ALA A 260 -8.27 -20.65 3.20
N ARG A 261 -7.66 -20.54 4.39
CA ARG A 261 -7.51 -21.70 5.30
C ARG A 261 -8.79 -22.03 6.07
N VAL A 262 -9.46 -21.03 6.64
CA VAL A 262 -10.65 -21.26 7.48
C VAL A 262 -11.91 -21.46 6.64
N HIS A 263 -12.16 -20.58 5.66
CA HIS A 263 -13.41 -20.60 4.90
C HIS A 263 -13.39 -21.60 3.75
N PHE A 264 -12.32 -21.63 2.94
CA PHE A 264 -12.23 -22.54 1.78
C PHE A 264 -11.43 -23.83 2.02
N GLY A 265 -10.69 -23.95 3.13
CA GLY A 265 -9.82 -25.11 3.38
C GLY A 265 -8.65 -25.26 2.40
N ILE A 266 -8.26 -24.17 1.73
CA ILE A 266 -7.19 -24.14 0.72
C ILE A 266 -5.84 -23.85 1.40
N ASP A 267 -4.80 -24.60 1.01
CA ASP A 267 -3.43 -24.28 1.43
C ASP A 267 -2.93 -23.03 0.69
N THR A 268 -2.31 -22.11 1.42
CA THR A 268 -1.81 -20.84 0.89
C THR A 268 -0.40 -20.99 0.35
N ASP A 269 -0.29 -21.79 -0.71
CA ASP A 269 0.95 -22.14 -1.41
C ASP A 269 1.25 -21.21 -2.60
N TRP A 270 2.18 -21.62 -3.48
CA TRP A 270 2.50 -20.86 -4.69
C TRP A 270 1.28 -20.68 -5.60
N GLY A 271 0.48 -21.74 -5.78
CA GLY A 271 -0.70 -21.71 -6.64
C GLY A 271 -1.72 -20.68 -6.16
N PHE A 272 -1.99 -20.65 -4.85
CA PHE A 272 -2.82 -19.61 -4.25
C PHE A 272 -2.24 -18.21 -4.46
N ALA A 273 -0.93 -18.03 -4.24
CA ALA A 273 -0.26 -16.74 -4.34
C ALA A 273 -0.30 -16.16 -5.77
N VAL A 274 -0.26 -17.00 -6.80
CA VAL A 274 -0.26 -16.55 -8.21
C VAL A 274 -1.64 -16.66 -8.87
N GLY A 275 -2.69 -17.04 -8.15
CA GLY A 275 -4.04 -17.20 -8.73
C GLY A 275 -4.13 -18.34 -9.74
N ALA A 276 -3.41 -19.44 -9.51
CA ALA A 276 -3.44 -20.62 -10.38
C ALA A 276 -4.86 -21.24 -10.45
N PRO A 277 -5.23 -21.90 -11.56
CA PRO A 277 -4.40 -22.13 -12.77
C PRO A 277 -4.40 -20.96 -13.77
N VAL A 278 -5.32 -19.99 -13.63
CA VAL A 278 -5.50 -18.90 -14.62
C VAL A 278 -4.37 -17.87 -14.54
N GLY A 279 -3.86 -17.61 -13.34
CA GLY A 279 -2.79 -16.65 -13.10
C GLY A 279 -3.30 -15.24 -12.76
N MET A 280 -2.42 -14.44 -12.15
CA MET A 280 -2.74 -13.07 -11.72
C MET A 280 -3.15 -12.13 -12.86
N LEU A 281 -2.70 -12.37 -14.09
CA LEU A 281 -2.92 -11.44 -15.20
C LEU A 281 -4.23 -11.67 -15.95
N LEU A 282 -4.72 -12.91 -16.00
CA LEU A 282 -5.83 -13.28 -16.88
C LEU A 282 -7.14 -13.52 -16.13
N ASP A 283 -7.11 -13.58 -14.81
CA ASP A 283 -8.32 -13.74 -14.01
C ASP A 283 -8.90 -12.37 -13.60
N PRO A 284 -10.22 -12.11 -13.82
CA PRO A 284 -10.84 -10.81 -13.52
C PRO A 284 -10.73 -10.41 -12.05
N TRP A 285 -10.60 -11.39 -11.15
CA TRP A 285 -10.42 -11.14 -9.74
C TRP A 285 -8.95 -10.94 -9.37
N SER A 286 -8.09 -11.83 -9.83
CA SER A 286 -6.68 -11.93 -9.43
C SER A 286 -5.83 -10.79 -9.98
N ILE A 287 -6.27 -10.08 -11.02
CA ILE A 287 -5.59 -8.86 -11.49
C ILE A 287 -5.45 -7.78 -10.42
N ARG A 288 -6.32 -7.80 -9.40
CA ARG A 288 -6.21 -6.91 -8.22
C ARG A 288 -4.91 -7.13 -7.45
N LEU A 289 -4.39 -8.36 -7.47
CA LEU A 289 -3.22 -8.77 -6.72
C LEU A 289 -1.95 -8.13 -7.27
N LEU A 290 -1.85 -7.83 -8.56
CA LEU A 290 -0.64 -7.23 -9.14
C LEU A 290 -0.31 -5.84 -8.56
N PRO A 291 -1.17 -4.80 -8.71
CA PRO A 291 -0.89 -3.48 -8.15
C PRO A 291 -0.86 -3.49 -6.62
N TYR A 292 -1.62 -4.40 -6.01
CA TYR A 292 -1.62 -4.59 -4.57
C TYR A 292 -0.28 -5.14 -4.06
N TYR A 293 0.16 -6.31 -4.52
CA TYR A 293 1.41 -6.95 -4.08
C TYR A 293 2.62 -6.11 -4.44
N LEU A 294 2.64 -5.50 -5.63
CA LEU A 294 3.69 -4.56 -6.03
C LEU A 294 3.82 -3.43 -5.00
N GLY A 295 2.70 -2.77 -4.67
CA GLY A 295 2.67 -1.70 -3.68
C GLY A 295 2.99 -2.19 -2.26
N ALA A 296 2.55 -3.39 -1.88
CA ALA A 296 2.77 -3.93 -0.54
C ALA A 296 4.25 -4.18 -0.26
N VAL A 297 4.95 -4.85 -1.20
CA VAL A 297 6.39 -5.10 -1.09
C VAL A 297 7.16 -3.78 -1.17
N PHE A 298 6.82 -2.91 -2.13
CA PHE A 298 7.46 -1.60 -2.27
C PHE A 298 7.35 -0.76 -0.99
N PHE A 299 6.12 -0.55 -0.50
CA PHE A 299 5.91 0.31 0.66
C PHE A 299 6.44 -0.30 1.94
N VAL A 300 6.43 -1.63 2.15
CA VAL A 300 6.92 -2.18 3.43
C VAL A 300 8.42 -1.98 3.58
N VAL A 301 9.17 -2.14 2.48
CA VAL A 301 10.62 -1.90 2.48
C VAL A 301 10.92 -0.41 2.52
N ALA A 302 10.29 0.41 1.68
CA ALA A 302 10.51 1.86 1.68
C ALA A 302 10.11 2.52 3.03
N HIS A 303 9.05 2.04 3.67
CA HIS A 303 8.61 2.49 5.01
C HIS A 303 9.63 2.14 6.09
N ALA A 304 10.29 0.98 6.01
CA ALA A 304 11.40 0.64 6.89
C ALA A 304 12.58 1.61 6.73
N PHE A 305 12.94 1.97 5.49
CA PHE A 305 14.01 2.95 5.22
C PHE A 305 13.65 4.37 5.66
N CYS A 306 12.39 4.78 5.56
CA CYS A 306 11.91 6.00 6.19
C CYS A 306 12.06 5.96 7.72
N GLY A 307 11.77 4.82 8.34
CA GLY A 307 12.02 4.57 9.77
C GLY A 307 13.51 4.73 10.11
N LEU A 308 14.39 4.09 9.33
CA LEU A 308 15.84 4.20 9.47
C LEU A 308 16.31 5.66 9.31
N ARG A 309 15.82 6.39 8.31
CA ARG A 309 16.10 7.82 8.14
C ARG A 309 15.74 8.62 9.39
N ILE A 310 14.59 8.35 10.00
CA ILE A 310 14.17 9.01 11.25
C ILE A 310 15.14 8.68 12.40
N VAL A 311 15.61 7.43 12.50
CA VAL A 311 16.60 7.00 13.50
C VAL A 311 17.93 7.72 13.26
N MET A 312 18.46 7.69 12.03
CA MET A 312 19.71 8.37 11.65
C MET A 312 19.69 9.85 12.04
N LEU A 313 18.62 10.58 11.71
CA LEU A 313 18.47 11.98 12.07
C LEU A 313 18.37 12.20 13.58
N ALA A 314 17.76 11.26 14.32
CA ALA A 314 17.69 11.34 15.78
C ALA A 314 19.04 11.08 16.46
N HIS A 315 19.95 10.39 15.79
CA HIS A 315 21.33 10.15 16.22
C HIS A 315 22.35 11.06 15.52
N HIS A 316 21.91 12.26 15.12
CA HIS A 316 22.76 13.33 14.57
C HIS A 316 23.53 12.99 13.28
N ALA A 317 23.11 11.97 12.52
CA ALA A 317 23.68 11.71 11.21
C ALA A 317 23.40 12.89 10.25
N PRO A 318 24.31 13.20 9.31
CA PRO A 318 24.11 14.28 8.35
C PRO A 318 22.84 14.04 7.51
N ARG A 319 22.02 15.09 7.34
CA ARG A 319 20.76 14.98 6.58
C ARG A 319 20.96 14.44 5.17
N ALA A 320 21.99 14.88 4.47
CA ALA A 320 22.32 14.38 3.13
C ALA A 320 22.63 12.87 3.11
N SER A 321 23.22 12.33 4.18
CA SER A 321 23.42 10.88 4.32
C SER A 321 22.09 10.15 4.55
N ALA A 322 21.27 10.64 5.49
CA ALA A 322 19.96 10.05 5.78
C ALA A 322 19.01 10.10 4.58
N ASP A 323 19.05 11.17 3.78
CA ASP A 323 18.28 11.31 2.54
C ASP A 323 18.78 10.34 1.45
N ARG A 324 20.11 10.18 1.29
CA ARG A 324 20.68 9.18 0.36
C ARG A 324 20.28 7.75 0.73
N VAL A 325 20.28 7.41 2.03
CA VAL A 325 19.83 6.09 2.50
C VAL A 325 18.36 5.86 2.17
N LEU A 326 17.50 6.85 2.38
CA LEU A 326 16.09 6.74 1.99
C LEU A 326 15.91 6.55 0.48
N VAL A 327 16.63 7.32 -0.35
CA VAL A 327 16.56 7.19 -1.81
C VAL A 327 17.03 5.82 -2.25
N GLY A 328 18.21 5.37 -1.80
CA GLY A 328 18.75 4.05 -2.13
C GLY A 328 17.83 2.91 -1.67
N GLY A 329 17.27 3.01 -0.46
CA GLY A 329 16.30 2.07 0.05
C GLY A 329 14.98 2.04 -0.73
N THR A 330 14.53 3.18 -1.24
CA THR A 330 13.32 3.28 -2.08
C THR A 330 13.55 2.65 -3.46
N VAL A 331 14.73 2.87 -4.07
CA VAL A 331 15.12 2.22 -5.32
C VAL A 331 15.22 0.71 -5.14
N PHE A 332 15.86 0.26 -4.06
CA PHE A 332 15.93 -1.16 -3.70
C PHE A 332 14.54 -1.77 -3.52
N ALA A 333 13.63 -1.08 -2.82
CA ALA A 333 12.25 -1.53 -2.66
C ALA A 333 11.52 -1.71 -3.99
N ALA A 334 11.71 -0.78 -4.94
CA ALA A 334 11.09 -0.85 -6.26
C ALA A 334 11.63 -2.02 -7.08
N LEU A 335 12.96 -2.22 -7.07
CA LEU A 335 13.60 -3.36 -7.74
C LEU A 335 13.10 -4.68 -7.16
N LEU A 336 13.13 -4.83 -5.84
CA LEU A 336 12.68 -6.04 -5.14
C LEU A 336 11.22 -6.37 -5.46
N ALA A 337 10.32 -5.38 -5.33
CA ALA A 337 8.91 -5.55 -5.62
C ALA A 337 8.67 -5.96 -7.08
N THR A 338 9.37 -5.31 -8.02
CA THR A 338 9.26 -5.62 -9.45
C THR A 338 9.74 -7.04 -9.74
N THR A 339 10.89 -7.45 -9.20
CA THR A 339 11.44 -8.79 -9.38
C THR A 339 10.50 -9.87 -8.85
N ILE A 340 9.92 -9.67 -7.65
CA ILE A 340 8.94 -10.61 -7.08
C ILE A 340 7.70 -10.71 -7.97
N ILE A 341 7.16 -9.58 -8.43
CA ILE A 341 5.97 -9.59 -9.30
C ILE A 341 6.25 -10.25 -10.64
N LEU A 342 7.42 -9.99 -11.25
CA LEU A 342 7.81 -10.67 -12.48
C LEU A 342 7.91 -12.19 -12.28
N ALA A 343 8.49 -12.65 -11.17
CA ALA A 343 8.53 -14.07 -10.81
C ALA A 343 7.11 -14.66 -10.68
N MET A 344 6.20 -13.97 -9.98
CA MET A 344 4.81 -14.40 -9.82
C MET A 344 4.04 -14.42 -11.15
N CYS A 345 4.36 -13.51 -12.07
CA CYS A 345 3.81 -13.46 -13.42
C CYS A 345 4.47 -14.44 -14.41
N GLY A 346 5.43 -15.27 -13.98
CA GLY A 346 5.98 -16.35 -14.78
C GLY A 346 7.43 -16.17 -15.27
N LEU A 347 8.12 -15.07 -14.96
CA LEU A 347 9.54 -14.94 -15.27
C LEU A 347 10.35 -16.02 -14.56
N ARG A 348 11.22 -16.72 -15.29
CA ARG A 348 12.12 -17.74 -14.75
C ARG A 348 13.57 -17.44 -15.11
N LEU A 349 14.48 -17.80 -14.21
CA LEU A 349 15.92 -17.81 -14.47
C LEU A 349 16.32 -19.23 -14.85
N HIS A 350 16.97 -19.36 -16.00
CA HIS A 350 17.56 -20.61 -16.44
C HIS A 350 19.05 -20.57 -16.13
N PHE A 351 19.50 -21.47 -15.25
CA PHE A 351 20.92 -21.67 -14.98
C PHE A 351 21.39 -22.80 -15.89
N ALA A 352 22.43 -22.52 -16.67
CA ALA A 352 23.04 -23.47 -17.60
C ALA A 352 23.87 -24.54 -16.88
#